data_AF-A0A3D5I2J0-F1
#
_entry.id   AF-A0A3D5I2J0-F1
#
_cell.length_a   1.000
_cell.length_b   1.000
_cell.length_c   1.000
_cell.angle_alpha   90.00
_cell.angle_beta   90.00
_cell.angle_gamma   90.00
#
_symmetry.space_group_name_H-M   'P 1'
#
loop_
_entity.id
_entity.type
_entity.pdbx_description
1 polymer ?
#
loop_
_entity_poly.entity_id
_entity_poly.type
_entity_poly.pdbx_seq_one_letter_code
_entity_poly.pdbx_strand_id
1 'polypeptide(L)'
;MSATLDAEPLARLLDNAPVLSSEGRAFPVETIYAERPAPDQPSPRAIADQVRPAIREALATQQGSVLVFLPGQAEIRRLMEQLQDALPADVELTPLFGDLDARAQDAAVAAAAPGRRKVVLATALAESSLTIDGIEVVIDAGWSRVSRFDPSTGLARLLTEKAAVAQADQRRGRAGRLGPGVCWRLWTAVDQQRRPLQPQPEILSSDPAPLALELALWGSAEGEELAFLDPPPSGPLQQARVLLQELGA
;
A
#
# COMPACT_ATOMS: atom_id res chain seq x y z
N MET A 1 -4.37 -12.11 13.42
CA MET A 1 -5.48 -11.33 12.85
C MET A 1 -5.05 -10.83 11.48
N SER A 2 -5.84 -11.07 10.43
CA SER A 2 -5.57 -10.51 9.11
C SER A 2 -6.80 -9.77 8.63
N ALA A 3 -6.60 -8.58 8.06
CA ALA A 3 -7.68 -7.82 7.45
C ALA A 3 -8.05 -8.36 6.06
N THR A 4 -7.12 -9.08 5.39
CA THR A 4 -7.15 -9.29 3.93
C THR A 4 -6.52 -10.57 3.42
N LEU A 5 -5.90 -11.37 4.29
CA LEU A 5 -5.35 -12.67 3.88
C LEU A 5 -6.52 -13.62 3.62
N ASP A 6 -6.46 -14.35 2.52
CA ASP A 6 -7.29 -15.54 2.36
C ASP A 6 -7.02 -16.46 3.55
N ALA A 7 -8.02 -16.68 4.39
CA ALA A 7 -7.87 -17.44 5.63
C ALA A 7 -7.67 -18.93 5.35
N GLU A 8 -8.05 -19.40 4.17
CA GLU A 8 -8.08 -20.82 3.84
C GLU A 8 -6.67 -21.44 3.69
N PRO A 9 -5.71 -20.85 2.94
CA PRO A 9 -4.33 -21.33 2.93
C PRO A 9 -3.71 -21.40 4.33
N LEU A 10 -3.95 -20.38 5.16
CA LEU A 10 -3.43 -20.34 6.53
C LEU A 10 -4.11 -21.37 7.43
N ALA A 11 -5.42 -21.56 7.33
CA ALA A 11 -6.14 -22.58 8.07
C ALA A 11 -5.63 -23.97 7.74
N ARG A 12 -5.40 -24.28 6.44
CA ARG A 12 -4.80 -25.55 6.01
C ARG A 12 -3.40 -25.77 6.57
N LEU A 13 -2.58 -24.73 6.59
CA LEU A 13 -1.24 -24.78 7.17
C LEU A 13 -1.27 -25.07 8.68
N LEU A 14 -2.32 -24.62 9.36
CA LEU A 14 -2.54 -24.78 10.80
C LEU A 14 -3.51 -25.93 11.11
N ASP A 15 -3.35 -27.08 10.44
CA ASP A 15 -4.14 -28.29 10.66
C ASP A 15 -5.67 -28.08 10.58
N ASN A 16 -6.11 -27.29 9.60
CA ASN A 16 -7.51 -26.88 9.41
C ASN A 16 -8.08 -26.13 10.62
N ALA A 17 -7.29 -25.23 11.21
CA ALA A 17 -7.71 -24.40 12.32
C ALA A 17 -9.06 -23.68 12.04
N PRO A 18 -9.96 -23.58 13.03
CA PRO A 18 -11.22 -22.87 12.87
C PRO A 18 -11.00 -21.40 12.48
N VAL A 19 -11.68 -20.97 11.42
CA VAL A 19 -11.65 -19.56 10.98
C VAL A 19 -12.77 -18.79 11.67
N LEU A 20 -12.40 -17.78 12.46
CA LEU A 20 -13.34 -16.82 13.03
C LEU A 20 -13.40 -15.58 12.15
N SER A 21 -14.58 -15.31 11.58
CA SER A 21 -14.84 -14.09 10.83
C SER A 21 -15.57 -13.05 11.69
N SER A 22 -15.19 -11.78 11.52
CA SER A 22 -15.92 -10.64 12.08
C SER A 22 -16.25 -9.71 10.94
N GLU A 23 -17.54 -9.55 10.66
CA GLU A 23 -18.00 -8.60 9.65
C GLU A 23 -17.89 -7.19 10.22
N GLY A 24 -16.98 -6.39 9.68
CA GLY A 24 -16.99 -4.96 9.89
C GLY A 24 -18.19 -4.31 9.20
N ARG A 25 -18.59 -3.12 9.65
CA ARG A 25 -19.53 -2.29 8.89
C ARG A 25 -18.78 -1.68 7.70
N ALA A 26 -19.18 -2.07 6.49
CA ALA A 26 -18.69 -1.49 5.25
C ALA A 26 -19.88 -1.01 4.42
N PHE A 27 -19.90 0.28 4.13
CA PHE A 27 -20.88 0.90 3.25
C PHE A 27 -20.46 0.75 1.77
N PRO A 28 -21.40 0.84 0.82
CA PRO A 28 -21.07 0.74 -0.60
C PRO A 28 -20.12 1.86 -1.03
N VAL A 29 -19.14 1.50 -1.87
CA VAL A 29 -18.19 2.45 -2.47
C VAL A 29 -18.26 2.35 -3.98
N GLU A 30 -18.70 3.43 -4.63
CA GLU A 30 -18.68 3.55 -6.08
C GLU A 30 -17.23 3.58 -6.59
N THR A 31 -16.93 2.88 -7.68
CA THR A 31 -15.58 2.85 -8.27
C THR A 31 -15.60 3.50 -9.63
N ILE A 32 -14.84 4.57 -9.79
CA ILE A 32 -14.69 5.31 -11.05
C ILE A 32 -13.28 5.05 -11.57
N TYR A 33 -13.17 4.56 -12.81
CA TYR A 33 -11.90 4.35 -13.50
C TYR A 33 -11.57 5.54 -14.39
N ALA A 34 -10.29 5.88 -14.48
CA ALA A 34 -9.84 6.90 -15.42
C ALA A 34 -10.06 6.45 -16.86
N GLU A 35 -10.40 7.41 -17.74
CA GLU A 35 -10.54 7.16 -19.18
C GLU A 35 -9.19 6.93 -19.87
N ARG A 36 -8.11 7.51 -19.30
CA ARG A 36 -6.75 7.42 -19.84
C ARG A 36 -5.91 6.45 -19.01
N PRO A 37 -4.98 5.71 -19.66
CA PRO A 37 -4.06 4.83 -18.95
C PRO A 37 -3.16 5.62 -17.99
N ALA A 38 -2.70 4.93 -16.96
CA ALA A 38 -1.66 5.44 -16.06
C ALA A 38 -0.35 5.67 -16.84
N PRO A 39 0.53 6.59 -16.37
CA PRO A 39 1.80 6.83 -17.05
C PRO A 39 2.65 5.56 -17.13
N ASP A 40 3.29 5.30 -18.27
CA ASP A 40 4.16 4.13 -18.44
C ASP A 40 5.35 4.15 -17.48
N GLN A 41 5.87 5.34 -17.17
CA GLN A 41 6.95 5.56 -16.21
C GLN A 41 6.44 6.36 -15.00
N PRO A 42 6.34 5.75 -13.81
CA PRO A 42 5.77 6.36 -12.61
C PRO A 42 6.77 7.28 -11.88
N SER A 43 7.21 8.36 -12.54
CA SER A 43 8.04 9.38 -11.89
C SER A 43 7.24 10.23 -10.90
N PRO A 44 7.88 10.85 -9.88
CA PRO A 44 7.19 11.72 -8.94
C PRO A 44 6.35 12.83 -9.59
N ARG A 45 6.89 13.42 -10.67
CA ARG A 45 6.21 14.45 -11.44
C ARG A 45 5.02 13.88 -12.21
N ALA A 46 5.19 12.77 -12.92
CA ALA A 46 4.12 12.16 -13.71
C ALA A 46 2.92 11.77 -12.84
N ILE A 47 3.18 11.20 -11.66
CA ILE A 47 2.12 10.85 -10.70
C ILE A 47 1.43 12.11 -10.16
N ALA A 48 2.19 13.13 -9.73
CA ALA A 48 1.62 14.36 -9.21
C ALA A 48 0.74 15.07 -10.26
N ASP A 49 1.23 15.15 -11.51
CA ASP A 49 0.51 15.78 -12.63
C ASP A 49 -0.79 15.01 -12.98
N GLN A 50 -0.83 13.69 -12.78
CA GLN A 50 -2.02 12.86 -12.95
C GLN A 50 -3.03 13.01 -11.79
N VAL A 51 -2.54 13.06 -10.55
CA VAL A 51 -3.38 13.05 -9.33
C VAL A 51 -3.98 14.42 -9.04
N ARG A 52 -3.25 15.50 -9.33
CA ARG A 52 -3.70 16.88 -9.09
C ARG A 52 -5.09 17.21 -9.67
N PRO A 53 -5.41 16.95 -10.95
CA PRO A 53 -6.75 17.22 -11.49
C PRO A 53 -7.82 16.38 -10.79
N ALA A 54 -7.52 15.12 -10.44
CA ALA A 54 -8.46 14.25 -9.73
C ALA A 54 -8.83 14.82 -8.36
N ILE A 55 -7.85 15.35 -7.60
CA ILE A 55 -8.12 16.01 -6.32
C ILE A 55 -9.05 17.22 -6.50
N ARG A 56 -8.79 18.06 -7.51
CA ARG A 56 -9.60 19.24 -7.77
C ARG A 56 -11.05 18.89 -8.10
N GLU A 57 -11.24 17.88 -8.95
CA GLU A 57 -12.56 17.43 -9.36
C GLU A 57 -13.30 16.74 -8.21
N ALA A 58 -12.61 15.93 -7.40
CA ALA A 58 -13.17 15.34 -6.19
C ALA A 58 -13.64 16.43 -5.21
N LEU A 59 -12.83 17.45 -4.95
CA LEU A 59 -13.21 18.56 -4.07
C LEU A 59 -14.36 19.41 -4.62
N ALA A 60 -14.57 19.42 -5.94
CA ALA A 60 -15.66 20.15 -6.58
C ALA A 60 -16.97 19.35 -6.61
N THR A 61 -16.90 18.02 -6.63
CA THR A 61 -18.06 17.13 -6.81
C THR A 61 -18.50 16.42 -5.53
N GLN A 62 -17.63 16.34 -4.52
CA GLN A 62 -17.84 15.59 -3.28
C GLN A 62 -17.68 16.50 -2.05
N GLN A 63 -18.35 16.15 -0.95
CA GLN A 63 -18.37 16.95 0.30
C GLN A 63 -17.42 16.43 1.38
N GLY A 64 -17.12 15.14 1.43
CA GLY A 64 -16.22 14.57 2.44
C GLY A 64 -14.73 14.87 2.24
N SER A 65 -13.93 14.40 3.18
CA SER A 65 -12.47 14.45 3.08
C SER A 65 -11.95 13.42 2.08
N VAL A 66 -10.82 13.73 1.47
CA VAL A 66 -10.19 12.97 0.39
C VAL A 66 -8.94 12.28 0.91
N LEU A 67 -8.85 10.98 0.74
CA LEU A 67 -7.64 10.19 0.96
C LEU A 67 -7.00 9.84 -0.38
N VAL A 68 -5.73 10.19 -0.55
CA VAL A 68 -5.00 10.00 -1.79
C VAL A 68 -3.86 9.01 -1.56
N PHE A 69 -3.88 7.87 -2.24
CA PHE A 69 -2.82 6.87 -2.16
C PHE A 69 -1.73 7.14 -3.20
N LEU A 70 -0.50 7.31 -2.72
CA LEU A 70 0.71 7.57 -3.49
C LEU A 70 1.80 6.54 -3.13
N PRO A 71 2.72 6.22 -4.06
CA PRO A 71 3.72 5.19 -3.78
C PRO A 71 4.76 5.62 -2.75
N GLY A 72 5.04 6.92 -2.56
CA GLY A 72 6.09 7.34 -1.65
C GLY A 72 6.12 8.82 -1.30
N GLN A 73 7.07 9.16 -0.43
CA GLN A 73 7.26 10.51 0.10
C GLN A 73 7.64 11.53 -0.99
N ALA A 74 8.39 11.13 -2.01
CA ALA A 74 8.77 12.01 -3.11
C ALA A 74 7.53 12.50 -3.89
N GLU A 75 6.61 11.59 -4.19
CA GLU A 75 5.33 11.92 -4.82
C GLU A 75 4.46 12.83 -3.93
N ILE A 76 4.39 12.52 -2.63
CA ILE A 76 3.64 13.32 -1.66
C ILE A 76 4.16 14.75 -1.60
N ARG A 77 5.46 14.95 -1.37
CA ARG A 77 6.08 16.27 -1.31
C ARG A 77 5.85 17.05 -2.60
N ARG A 78 6.03 16.40 -3.75
CA ARG A 78 5.83 17.03 -5.06
C ARG A 78 4.38 17.49 -5.25
N LEU A 79 3.42 16.66 -4.86
CA LEU A 79 2.01 17.02 -4.97
C LEU A 79 1.62 18.11 -3.97
N MET A 80 2.22 18.14 -2.77
CA MET A 80 2.04 19.23 -1.81
C MET A 80 2.48 20.58 -2.41
N GLU A 81 3.69 20.63 -3.00
CA GLU A 81 4.19 21.84 -3.68
C GLU A 81 3.22 22.35 -4.75
N GLN A 82 2.57 21.45 -5.49
CA GLN A 82 1.63 21.81 -6.55
C GLN A 82 0.24 22.24 -6.07
N LEU A 83 -0.11 21.92 -4.82
CA LEU A 83 -1.45 22.11 -4.26
C LEU A 83 -1.51 23.21 -3.20
N GLN A 84 -0.40 23.55 -2.54
CA GLN A 84 -0.36 24.45 -1.38
C GLN A 84 -1.12 25.78 -1.60
N ASP A 85 -0.99 26.38 -2.79
CA ASP A 85 -1.66 27.66 -3.14
C ASP A 85 -2.86 27.47 -4.09
N ALA A 86 -3.23 26.23 -4.39
CA ALA A 86 -4.28 25.91 -5.36
C ALA A 86 -5.56 25.37 -4.71
N LEU A 87 -5.54 25.12 -3.40
CA LEU A 87 -6.67 24.58 -2.65
C LEU A 87 -7.56 25.68 -2.05
N PRO A 88 -8.87 25.43 -1.92
CA PRO A 88 -9.76 26.32 -1.17
C PRO A 88 -9.33 26.51 0.29
N ALA A 89 -9.65 27.66 0.88
CA ALA A 89 -9.24 28.00 2.27
C ALA A 89 -9.83 27.06 3.34
N ASP A 90 -10.98 26.45 3.05
CA ASP A 90 -11.65 25.46 3.90
C ASP A 90 -11.02 24.05 3.80
N VAL A 91 -10.04 23.84 2.91
CA VAL A 91 -9.38 22.54 2.70
C VAL A 91 -8.01 22.53 3.35
N GLU A 92 -7.78 21.55 4.24
CA GLU A 92 -6.50 21.28 4.87
C GLU A 92 -5.74 20.22 4.06
N LEU A 93 -4.47 20.48 3.74
CA LEU A 93 -3.60 19.53 3.03
C LEU A 93 -2.62 18.90 4.01
N THR A 94 -2.70 17.58 4.21
CA THR A 94 -1.90 16.86 5.21
C THR A 94 -1.18 15.66 4.59
N PRO A 95 0.15 15.52 4.77
CA PRO A 95 0.86 14.30 4.40
C PRO A 95 0.66 13.19 5.44
N LEU A 96 0.80 11.92 5.01
CA LEU A 96 0.85 10.75 5.89
C LEU A 96 1.84 9.69 5.37
N PHE A 97 3.04 9.66 5.96
CA PHE A 97 4.11 8.69 5.67
C PHE A 97 4.94 8.42 6.93
N GLY A 98 5.70 7.31 6.94
CA GLY A 98 6.37 6.79 8.14
C GLY A 98 7.36 7.73 8.82
N ASP A 99 8.06 8.58 8.06
CA ASP A 99 9.05 9.53 8.60
C ASP A 99 8.45 10.79 9.26
N LEU A 100 7.13 10.90 9.36
CA LEU A 100 6.49 12.04 10.05
C LEU A 100 6.64 11.91 11.56
N ASP A 101 6.74 13.04 12.26
CA ASP A 101 6.63 13.05 13.72
C ASP A 101 5.22 12.60 14.17
N ALA A 102 5.12 12.11 15.41
CA ALA A 102 3.88 11.54 15.93
C ALA A 102 2.71 12.56 15.89
N ARG A 103 2.98 13.83 16.17
CA ARG A 103 1.95 14.87 16.19
C ARG A 103 1.40 15.14 14.79
N ALA A 104 2.25 15.13 13.77
CA ALA A 104 1.85 15.28 12.38
C ALA A 104 1.05 14.06 11.89
N GLN A 105 1.43 12.84 12.30
CA GLN A 105 0.65 11.65 12.01
C GLN A 105 -0.73 11.70 12.67
N ASP A 106 -0.80 12.04 13.97
CA ASP A 106 -2.06 12.20 14.70
C ASP A 106 -2.97 13.23 14.04
N ALA A 107 -2.41 14.37 13.63
CA ALA A 107 -3.14 15.41 12.92
C ALA A 107 -3.67 14.93 11.56
N ALA A 108 -2.92 14.11 10.81
CA ALA A 108 -3.36 13.56 9.55
C ALA A 108 -4.49 12.52 9.70
N VAL A 109 -4.51 11.78 10.82
CA VAL A 109 -5.51 10.74 11.11
C VAL A 109 -6.79 11.31 11.71
N ALA A 110 -6.69 12.38 12.50
CA ALA A 110 -7.84 13.04 13.11
C ALA A 110 -8.81 13.60 12.06
N ALA A 111 -10.10 13.65 12.42
CA ALA A 111 -11.12 14.29 11.61
C ALA A 111 -10.78 15.76 11.30
N ALA A 112 -11.26 16.26 10.17
CA ALA A 112 -11.18 17.68 9.85
C ALA A 112 -11.97 18.51 10.89
N ALA A 113 -11.51 19.74 11.16
CA ALA A 113 -12.25 20.66 12.01
C ALA A 113 -13.66 20.94 11.44
N PRO A 114 -14.67 21.24 12.28
CA PRO A 114 -16.03 21.52 11.81
C PRO A 114 -16.06 22.59 10.71
N GLY A 115 -16.77 22.31 9.61
CA GLY A 115 -16.86 23.20 8.45
C GLY A 115 -15.64 23.20 7.53
N ARG A 116 -14.66 22.32 7.75
CA ARG A 116 -13.49 22.13 6.90
C ARG A 116 -13.43 20.72 6.33
N ARG A 117 -12.63 20.55 5.28
CA ARG A 117 -12.34 19.26 4.65
C ARG A 117 -10.84 19.01 4.66
N LYS A 118 -10.43 17.75 4.59
CA LYS A 118 -9.01 17.37 4.54
C LYS A 118 -8.69 16.64 3.25
N VAL A 119 -7.52 16.90 2.70
CA VAL A 119 -6.88 16.10 1.66
C VAL A 119 -5.66 15.44 2.31
N VAL A 120 -5.76 14.13 2.56
CA VAL A 120 -4.67 13.34 3.14
C VAL A 120 -3.89 12.68 2.02
N LEU A 121 -2.62 13.05 1.86
CA LEU A 121 -1.71 12.44 0.90
C LEU A 121 -0.92 11.32 1.59
N ALA A 122 -1.28 10.08 1.33
CA ALA A 122 -0.80 8.94 2.10
C ALA A 122 -0.02 7.91 1.27
N THR A 123 0.92 7.26 1.93
CA THR A 123 1.51 5.99 1.43
C THR A 123 0.65 4.79 1.81
N ALA A 124 1.14 3.57 1.53
CA ALA A 124 0.52 2.32 1.98
C ALA A 124 0.35 2.21 3.51
N LEU A 125 0.94 3.12 4.32
CA LEU A 125 0.68 3.22 5.76
C LEU A 125 -0.83 3.34 6.08
N ALA A 126 -1.58 4.04 5.23
CA ALA A 126 -3.03 4.18 5.37
C ALA A 126 -3.83 2.97 4.84
N GLU A 127 -3.19 1.96 4.22
CA GLU A 127 -3.85 0.82 3.59
C GLU A 127 -4.40 -0.19 4.62
N SER A 128 -3.64 -0.46 5.68
CA SER A 128 -3.99 -1.47 6.70
C SER A 128 -3.98 -0.94 8.14
N SER A 129 -3.13 0.04 8.48
CA SER A 129 -2.72 0.25 9.88
C SER A 129 -3.39 1.42 10.59
N LEU A 130 -4.03 2.35 9.88
CA LEU A 130 -4.59 3.57 10.47
C LEU A 130 -6.03 3.81 10.04
N THR A 131 -6.88 4.29 10.95
CA THR A 131 -8.26 4.71 10.65
C THR A 131 -8.32 6.22 10.59
N ILE A 132 -8.39 6.77 9.39
CA ILE A 132 -8.55 8.21 9.19
C ILE A 132 -10.04 8.52 9.23
N ASP A 133 -10.43 9.43 10.12
CA ASP A 133 -11.83 9.80 10.30
C ASP A 133 -12.30 10.78 9.21
N GLY A 134 -13.55 10.61 8.76
CA GLY A 134 -14.20 11.55 7.83
C GLY A 134 -13.84 11.37 6.35
N ILE A 135 -13.22 10.25 5.96
CA ILE A 135 -12.93 9.92 4.56
C ILE A 135 -14.17 9.37 3.87
N GLU A 136 -14.60 10.06 2.80
CA GLU A 136 -15.68 9.61 1.91
C GLU A 136 -15.19 9.41 0.47
N VAL A 137 -14.04 10.02 0.14
CA VAL A 137 -13.44 9.95 -1.19
C VAL A 137 -12.05 9.32 -1.09
N VAL A 138 -11.80 8.31 -1.91
CA VAL A 138 -10.45 7.77 -2.13
C VAL A 138 -10.00 8.09 -3.55
N ILE A 139 -8.77 8.53 -3.71
CA ILE A 139 -8.09 8.63 -5.00
C ILE A 139 -6.88 7.71 -4.95
N ASP A 140 -6.84 6.69 -5.79
CA ASP A 140 -5.74 5.75 -5.87
C ASP A 140 -4.92 6.02 -7.14
N ALA A 141 -3.65 6.39 -6.98
CA ALA A 141 -2.72 6.55 -8.10
C ALA A 141 -2.41 5.21 -8.78
N GLY A 142 -2.67 4.08 -8.13
CA GLY A 142 -2.52 2.74 -8.70
C GLY A 142 -1.09 2.20 -8.66
N TRP A 143 -0.21 2.81 -7.88
CA TRP A 143 1.19 2.43 -7.72
C TRP A 143 1.49 2.00 -6.28
N SER A 144 2.46 1.11 -6.13
CA SER A 144 3.02 0.66 -4.86
C SER A 144 4.54 0.74 -4.92
N ARG A 145 5.17 1.16 -3.82
CA ARG A 145 6.63 1.10 -3.66
C ARG A 145 6.97 -0.17 -2.90
N VAL A 146 7.77 -1.02 -3.50
CA VAL A 146 8.15 -2.34 -2.95
C VAL A 146 9.66 -2.50 -2.94
N SER A 147 10.18 -3.17 -1.93
CA SER A 147 11.58 -3.59 -1.91
C SER A 147 11.72 -4.88 -2.71
N ARG A 148 12.69 -4.92 -3.63
CA ARG A 148 13.04 -6.11 -4.41
C ARG A 148 14.53 -6.35 -4.32
N PHE A 149 14.91 -7.58 -3.98
CA PHE A 149 16.29 -8.03 -3.99
C PHE A 149 16.75 -8.26 -5.43
N ASP A 150 17.93 -7.73 -5.77
CA ASP A 150 18.59 -7.97 -7.04
C ASP A 150 19.79 -8.91 -6.82
N PRO A 151 19.66 -10.21 -7.15
CA PRO A 151 20.73 -11.20 -6.94
C PRO A 151 22.02 -10.87 -7.67
N SER A 152 21.96 -10.12 -8.78
CA SER A 152 23.15 -9.75 -9.55
C SER A 152 24.03 -8.73 -8.84
N THR A 153 23.42 -7.92 -7.95
CA THR A 153 24.14 -6.90 -7.18
C THR A 153 24.20 -7.20 -5.68
N GLY A 154 23.44 -8.18 -5.20
CA GLY A 154 23.32 -8.49 -3.77
C GLY A 154 22.64 -7.38 -2.97
N LEU A 155 21.91 -6.46 -3.63
CA LEU A 155 21.32 -5.29 -3.01
C LEU A 155 19.81 -5.27 -3.21
N ALA A 156 19.09 -4.85 -2.16
CA ALA A 156 17.69 -4.49 -2.27
C ALA A 156 17.52 -3.13 -2.94
N ARG A 157 16.50 -3.01 -3.80
CA ARG A 157 16.12 -1.76 -4.47
C ARG A 157 14.64 -1.50 -4.28
N LEU A 158 14.29 -0.22 -4.13
CA LEU A 158 12.90 0.21 -4.12
C LEU A 158 12.41 0.39 -5.55
N LEU A 159 11.45 -0.45 -5.96
CA LEU A 159 10.78 -0.34 -7.25
C LEU A 159 9.38 0.23 -7.06
N THR A 160 8.94 1.02 -8.05
CA THR A 160 7.53 1.43 -8.15
C THR A 160 6.84 0.54 -9.17
N GLU A 161 5.86 -0.23 -8.72
CA GLU A 161 5.11 -1.17 -9.55
C GLU A 161 3.61 -0.92 -9.44
N LYS A 162 2.84 -1.53 -10.35
CA LYS A 162 1.37 -1.44 -10.31
C LYS A 162 0.86 -2.13 -9.06
N ALA A 163 0.07 -1.43 -8.24
CA ALA A 163 -0.59 -2.03 -7.08
C ALA A 163 -1.46 -3.23 -7.48
N ALA A 164 -1.44 -4.28 -6.66
CA ALA A 164 -2.27 -5.45 -6.86
C ALA A 164 -3.76 -5.13 -6.66
N VAL A 165 -4.66 -5.96 -7.20
CA VAL A 165 -6.11 -5.81 -7.07
C VAL A 165 -6.52 -5.81 -5.59
N ALA A 166 -6.02 -6.76 -4.80
CA ALA A 166 -6.33 -6.83 -3.37
C ALA A 166 -5.90 -5.56 -2.60
N GLN A 167 -4.76 -4.96 -2.95
CA GLN A 167 -4.31 -3.69 -2.34
C GLN A 167 -5.23 -2.52 -2.75
N ALA A 168 -5.56 -2.42 -4.04
CA ALA A 168 -6.47 -1.39 -4.56
C ALA A 168 -7.89 -1.52 -3.97
N ASP A 169 -8.34 -2.73 -3.63
CA ASP A 169 -9.62 -2.96 -2.96
C ASP A 169 -9.59 -2.57 -1.47
N GLN A 170 -8.46 -2.78 -0.78
CA GLN A 170 -8.26 -2.25 0.57
C GLN A 170 -8.31 -0.73 0.60
N ARG A 171 -7.61 -0.09 -0.35
CA ARG A 171 -7.61 1.36 -0.53
C ARG A 171 -9.01 1.88 -0.79
N ARG A 172 -9.74 1.27 -1.73
CA ARG A 172 -11.15 1.56 -2.01
C ARG A 172 -12.02 1.47 -0.75
N GLY A 173 -11.84 0.43 0.06
CA GLY A 173 -12.60 0.22 1.29
C GLY A 173 -12.46 1.35 2.32
N ARG A 174 -11.44 2.21 2.21
CA ARG A 174 -11.27 3.35 3.13
C ARG A 174 -12.36 4.41 2.99
N ALA A 175 -12.97 4.55 1.82
CA ALA A 175 -14.10 5.46 1.59
C ALA A 175 -15.43 4.96 2.19
N GLY A 176 -15.53 3.66 2.50
CA GLY A 176 -16.80 3.02 2.90
C GLY A 176 -16.96 2.81 4.41
N ARG A 177 -16.16 3.49 5.24
CA ARG A 177 -16.13 3.22 6.70
C ARG A 177 -17.25 3.90 7.48
N LEU A 178 -17.55 5.16 7.14
CA LEU A 178 -18.53 5.98 7.87
C LEU A 178 -19.87 6.11 7.15
N GLY A 179 -19.88 5.91 5.84
CA GLY A 179 -21.06 6.01 4.98
C GLY A 179 -20.72 5.61 3.55
N PRO A 180 -21.69 5.69 2.62
CA PRO A 180 -21.43 5.52 1.20
C PRO A 180 -20.32 6.46 0.73
N GLY A 181 -19.42 5.95 -0.10
CA GLY A 181 -18.26 6.73 -0.58
C GLY A 181 -17.96 6.48 -2.05
N VAL A 182 -16.89 7.12 -2.52
CA VAL A 182 -16.44 6.99 -3.91
C VAL A 182 -14.93 6.77 -3.95
N CYS A 183 -14.49 5.92 -4.88
CA CYS A 183 -13.08 5.61 -5.11
C CYS A 183 -12.72 5.84 -6.56
N TRP A 184 -11.77 6.74 -6.80
CA TRP A 184 -11.26 7.05 -8.12
C TRP A 184 -9.96 6.30 -8.34
N ARG A 185 -9.97 5.40 -9.31
CA ARG A 185 -8.82 4.62 -9.74
C ARG A 185 -8.20 5.33 -10.93
N LEU A 186 -6.99 5.88 -10.78
CA LEU A 186 -6.31 6.65 -11.82
C LEU A 186 -5.66 5.77 -12.91
N TRP A 187 -6.35 4.70 -13.29
CA TRP A 187 -6.02 3.79 -14.37
C TRP A 187 -7.32 3.27 -14.99
N THR A 188 -7.21 2.70 -16.19
CA THR A 188 -8.39 2.24 -16.94
C THR A 188 -8.95 0.92 -16.39
N ALA A 189 -10.21 0.63 -16.70
CA ALA A 189 -10.79 -0.69 -16.42
C ALA A 189 -10.07 -1.83 -17.15
N VAL A 190 -9.43 -1.56 -18.30
CA VAL A 190 -8.60 -2.54 -19.02
C VAL A 190 -7.30 -2.80 -18.26
N ASP A 191 -6.64 -1.75 -17.75
CA ASP A 191 -5.45 -1.90 -16.91
C ASP A 191 -5.74 -2.70 -15.64
N GLN A 192 -6.93 -2.52 -15.05
CA GLN A 192 -7.37 -3.26 -13.86
C GLN A 192 -7.30 -4.77 -14.09
N GLN A 193 -7.74 -5.25 -15.25
CA GLN A 193 -7.76 -6.68 -15.58
C GLN A 193 -6.35 -7.29 -15.73
N ARG A 194 -5.33 -6.46 -15.95
CA ARG A 194 -3.93 -6.90 -16.13
C ARG A 194 -3.11 -6.79 -14.85
N ARG A 195 -3.70 -6.32 -13.74
CA ARG A 195 -3.00 -6.18 -12.45
C ARG A 195 -2.83 -7.53 -11.77
N PRO A 196 -1.75 -7.74 -11.00
CA PRO A 196 -1.63 -8.90 -10.12
C PRO A 196 -2.82 -8.95 -9.16
N LEU A 197 -3.37 -10.14 -8.92
CA LEU A 197 -4.51 -10.29 -8.00
C LEU A 197 -4.11 -10.01 -6.56
N GLN A 198 -2.95 -10.55 -6.15
CA GLN A 198 -2.38 -10.43 -4.82
C GLN A 198 -0.98 -9.82 -4.89
N PRO A 199 -0.53 -9.10 -3.86
CA PRO A 199 0.87 -8.72 -3.74
C PRO A 199 1.74 -9.98 -3.62
N GLN A 200 2.93 -9.95 -4.20
CA GLN A 200 3.89 -11.04 -4.04
C GLN A 200 4.33 -11.13 -2.57
N PRO A 201 4.33 -12.33 -1.96
CA PRO A 201 4.89 -12.54 -0.63
C PRO A 201 6.33 -12.04 -0.54
N GLU A 202 6.65 -11.33 0.55
CA GLU A 202 7.96 -10.69 0.73
C GLU A 202 9.10 -11.72 0.64
N ILE A 203 8.93 -12.89 1.26
CA ILE A 203 9.90 -14.00 1.27
C ILE A 203 10.37 -14.45 -0.12
N LEU A 204 9.56 -14.22 -1.16
CA LEU A 204 9.89 -14.60 -2.54
C LEU A 204 10.73 -13.54 -3.28
N SER A 205 10.91 -12.36 -2.69
CA SER A 205 11.54 -11.21 -3.35
C SER A 205 12.44 -10.36 -2.46
N SER A 206 12.53 -10.65 -1.16
CA SER A 206 13.43 -10.00 -0.21
C SER A 206 14.83 -10.62 -0.23
N ASP A 207 15.78 -9.94 0.43
CA ASP A 207 17.10 -10.50 0.67
C ASP A 207 16.96 -11.78 1.55
N PRO A 208 17.45 -12.94 1.07
CA PRO A 208 17.36 -14.18 1.84
C PRO A 208 18.39 -14.29 2.96
N ALA A 209 19.42 -13.45 3.02
CA ALA A 209 20.50 -13.58 4.00
C ALA A 209 20.06 -13.44 5.46
N PRO A 210 19.21 -12.47 5.84
CA PRO A 210 18.67 -12.40 7.20
C PRO A 210 17.88 -13.66 7.58
N LEU A 211 17.04 -14.16 6.67
CA LEU A 211 16.28 -15.40 6.92
C LEU A 211 17.20 -16.61 7.05
N ALA A 212 18.22 -16.74 6.19
CA ALA A 212 19.17 -17.84 6.25
C ALA A 212 19.94 -17.88 7.57
N LEU A 213 20.29 -16.71 8.12
CA LEU A 213 20.96 -16.60 9.42
C LEU A 213 20.03 -17.06 10.54
N GLU A 214 18.78 -16.58 10.56
CA GLU A 214 17.78 -16.99 11.55
C GLU A 214 17.52 -18.51 11.49
N LEU A 215 17.43 -19.08 10.28
CA LEU A 215 17.28 -20.52 10.07
C LEU A 215 18.47 -21.32 10.60
N ALA A 216 19.69 -20.83 10.41
CA ALA A 216 20.89 -21.45 10.94
C ALA A 216 20.93 -21.39 12.48
N LEU A 217 20.55 -20.25 13.08
CA LEU A 217 20.44 -20.09 14.53
C LEU A 217 19.34 -20.97 15.13
N TRP A 218 18.24 -21.17 14.41
CA TRP A 218 17.15 -22.07 14.80
C TRP A 218 17.58 -23.55 14.78
N GLY A 219 18.59 -23.90 13.99
CA GLY A 219 19.05 -25.28 13.80
C GLY A 219 18.42 -26.00 12.60
N SER A 220 17.62 -25.30 11.79
CA SER A 220 17.02 -25.83 10.56
C SER A 220 17.54 -25.06 9.35
N ALA A 221 18.73 -25.44 8.87
CA ALA A 221 19.48 -24.69 7.85
C ALA A 221 18.74 -24.50 6.50
N GLU A 222 17.76 -25.36 6.22
CA GLU A 222 16.94 -25.31 5.00
C GLU A 222 15.47 -24.99 5.28
N GLY A 223 15.12 -24.76 6.56
CA GLY A 223 13.74 -24.51 6.97
C GLY A 223 12.81 -25.70 6.82
N GLU A 224 13.34 -26.91 6.62
CA GLU A 224 12.57 -28.15 6.39
C GLU A 224 11.62 -28.50 7.55
N GLU A 225 11.93 -28.05 8.76
CA GLU A 225 11.12 -28.28 9.95
C GLU A 225 10.05 -27.20 10.16
N LEU A 226 10.03 -26.17 9.31
CA LEU A 226 9.12 -25.03 9.43
C LEU A 226 8.00 -25.10 8.39
N ALA A 227 6.78 -24.83 8.86
CA ALA A 227 5.60 -24.74 8.01
C ALA A 227 5.51 -23.32 7.39
N PHE A 228 6.16 -23.12 6.25
CA PHE A 228 6.02 -21.87 5.49
C PHE A 228 4.72 -21.86 4.69
N LEU A 229 4.01 -20.72 4.71
CA LEU A 229 2.87 -20.50 3.81
C LEU A 229 3.34 -20.44 2.34
N ASP A 230 4.41 -19.68 2.11
CA ASP A 230 5.15 -19.63 0.86
C ASP A 230 6.62 -19.95 1.21
N PRO A 231 7.20 -21.05 0.72
CA PRO A 231 8.56 -21.42 1.06
C PRO A 231 9.58 -20.46 0.41
N PRO A 232 10.73 -20.19 1.06
CA PRO A 232 11.80 -19.40 0.47
C PRO A 232 12.34 -20.08 -0.81
N PRO A 233 12.67 -19.31 -1.86
CA PRO A 233 13.27 -19.88 -3.06
C PRO A 233 14.62 -20.55 -2.76
N SER A 234 14.76 -21.82 -3.10
CA SER A 234 15.93 -22.64 -2.73
C SER A 234 17.25 -22.09 -3.26
N GLY A 235 17.29 -21.62 -4.52
CA GLY A 235 18.48 -21.03 -5.12
C GLY A 235 18.99 -19.78 -4.38
N PRO A 236 18.16 -18.73 -4.24
CA PRO A 236 18.49 -17.56 -3.42
C PRO A 236 18.86 -17.90 -1.97
N LEU A 237 18.17 -18.85 -1.33
CA LEU A 237 18.49 -19.27 0.05
C LEU A 237 19.89 -19.91 0.14
N GLN A 238 20.26 -20.76 -0.81
CA GLN A 238 21.60 -21.35 -0.87
C GLN A 238 22.69 -20.28 -1.07
N GLN A 239 22.44 -19.30 -1.95
CA GLN A 239 23.38 -18.19 -2.17
C GLN A 239 23.60 -17.36 -0.89
N ALA A 240 22.52 -17.08 -0.15
CA ALA A 240 22.61 -16.43 1.14
C ALA A 240 23.47 -17.21 2.15
N ARG A 241 23.33 -18.55 2.20
CA ARG A 241 24.15 -19.39 3.09
C ARG A 241 25.64 -19.34 2.73
N VAL A 242 25.97 -19.39 1.45
CA VAL A 242 27.36 -19.23 0.98
C VAL A 242 27.91 -17.88 1.40
N LEU A 243 27.15 -16.81 1.21
CA LEU A 243 27.53 -15.46 1.65
C LEU A 243 27.78 -15.40 3.16
N LEU A 244 26.90 -15.98 3.99
CA LEU A 244 27.07 -16.00 5.45
C LEU A 244 28.35 -16.74 5.87
N GLN A 245 28.68 -17.86 5.22
CA GLN A 245 29.93 -18.58 5.46
C GLN A 245 31.16 -17.75 5.09
N GLU A 246 31.11 -17.03 3.97
CA GLU A 246 32.19 -16.11 3.56
C GLU A 246 32.38 -14.95 4.56
N LEU A 247 31.28 -14.51 5.19
CA LEU A 247 31.29 -13.50 6.25
C LEU A 247 31.71 -14.05 7.63
N GLY A 248 31.87 -15.37 7.76
CA GLY A 248 32.25 -16.04 9.02
C GLY A 248 31.13 -16.13 10.06
N ALA A 249 29.87 -16.06 9.62
CA ALA A 249 28.68 -16.24 10.46
C ALA A 249 28.34 -17.73 10.68
#